data_AF-A0A1E7LJE0-F1
#
_entry.id   AF-A0A1E7LJE0-F1
#
_cell.length_a   1.000
_cell.length_b   1.000
_cell.length_c   1.000
_cell.angle_alpha   90.00
_cell.angle_beta   90.00
_cell.angle_gamma   90.00
#
_symmetry.space_group_name_H-M   'P 1'
#
loop_
_entity.id
_entity.type
_entity.pdbx_description
1 polymer ?
#
loop_
_entity_poly.entity_id
_entity_poly.type
_entity_poly.pdbx_seq_one_letter_code
_entity_poly.pdbx_strand_id
1 'polypeptide(L)'
;MNDTLATITVLAGTALVLTPVDPTHLHTSRPAQTTPGCTALLLAHADTTLAAQVRAALGMPGRRVNEAEGETARRVGVWSQHELNEVYERVGGVVTTRTVQRTYSGGTVTAAEITVTATLPGIGVVEIVTDWDEESGGHDLPVMRNLAA
;
A
#
# COMPACT_ATOMS: atom_id res chain seq x y z
N MET A 1 17.66 -3.17 -55.30
CA MET A 1 16.22 -3.16 -55.57
C MET A 1 15.52 -3.75 -54.35
N ASN A 2 14.45 -3.08 -53.94
CA ASN A 2 13.47 -3.46 -52.92
C ASN A 2 13.94 -3.32 -51.47
N ASP A 3 13.14 -2.87 -50.52
CA ASP A 3 11.94 -2.03 -50.50
C ASP A 3 11.77 -1.68 -49.02
N THR A 4 11.28 -0.47 -48.76
CA THR A 4 10.96 0.08 -47.44
C THR A 4 9.93 -0.79 -46.71
N LEU A 5 9.95 -0.80 -45.38
CA LEU A 5 8.76 -0.55 -44.53
C LEU A 5 9.19 -0.41 -43.06
N ALA A 6 9.25 0.83 -42.59
CA ALA A 6 9.30 1.16 -41.17
C ALA A 6 7.86 1.19 -40.63
N THR A 7 7.59 0.40 -39.60
CA THR A 7 6.37 0.54 -38.80
C THR A 7 6.65 1.50 -37.64
N ILE A 8 5.91 2.60 -37.56
CA ILE A 8 5.99 3.60 -36.48
C ILE A 8 4.74 3.42 -35.61
N THR A 9 4.94 3.10 -34.34
CA THR A 9 3.89 3.17 -33.32
C THR A 9 4.12 4.42 -32.48
N VAL A 10 3.15 5.35 -32.50
CA VAL A 10 3.16 6.57 -31.69
C VAL A 10 2.43 6.30 -30.37
N LEU A 11 3.12 6.49 -29.24
CA LEU A 11 2.51 6.65 -27.93
C LEU A 11 2.98 7.97 -27.32
N ALA A 12 2.00 8.74 -26.88
CA ALA A 12 2.10 10.16 -26.58
C ALA A 12 3.05 10.50 -25.42
N GLY A 13 3.76 11.63 -25.56
CA GLY A 13 4.11 12.45 -24.39
C GLY A 13 5.58 12.60 -24.02
N THR A 14 6.53 12.67 -24.96
CA THR A 14 7.76 13.48 -24.84
C THR A 14 8.46 13.52 -26.20
N ALA A 15 8.54 14.71 -26.82
CA ALA A 15 9.34 14.87 -28.03
C ALA A 15 10.82 14.94 -27.63
N LEU A 16 11.55 13.83 -27.78
CA LEU A 16 13.02 13.85 -27.74
C LEU A 16 13.50 14.28 -29.14
N VAL A 17 13.88 15.55 -29.30
CA VAL A 17 14.56 16.02 -30.50
C VAL A 17 15.98 15.45 -30.47
N LEU A 18 16.23 14.36 -31.20
CA LEU A 18 17.58 13.86 -31.44
C LEU A 18 18.23 14.75 -32.51
N THR A 19 18.91 15.81 -32.07
CA THR A 19 19.90 16.47 -32.93
C THR A 19 21.09 15.53 -33.11
N PRO A 20 21.67 15.43 -34.33
CA PRO A 20 22.89 14.67 -34.53
C PRO A 20 24.00 15.26 -33.67
N VAL A 21 24.52 14.46 -32.73
CA VAL A 21 25.66 14.83 -31.88
C VAL A 21 26.92 14.77 -32.74
N ASP A 22 27.53 15.92 -32.97
CA ASP A 22 28.90 16.07 -33.46
C ASP A 22 29.87 15.50 -32.40
N PRO A 23 30.71 14.50 -32.73
CA PRO A 23 31.52 13.79 -31.74
C PRO A 23 32.72 14.60 -31.19
N THR A 24 32.86 15.90 -31.51
CA THR A 24 34.13 16.61 -31.30
C THR A 24 34.21 17.44 -30.01
N HIS A 25 33.31 17.25 -29.04
CA HIS A 25 33.44 17.89 -27.72
C HIS A 25 33.12 16.91 -26.58
N LEU A 26 34.07 16.04 -26.25
CA LEU A 26 34.11 15.36 -24.95
C LEU A 26 34.39 16.41 -23.85
N HIS A 27 33.35 17.14 -23.45
CA HIS A 27 33.31 17.73 -22.12
C HIS A 27 32.83 16.63 -21.17
N THR A 28 33.73 16.24 -20.27
CA THR A 28 33.53 15.33 -19.15
C THR A 28 32.25 15.69 -18.39
N SER A 29 31.14 15.09 -18.80
CA SER A 29 29.89 15.11 -18.03
C SER A 29 30.07 14.15 -16.87
N ARG A 30 30.46 14.72 -15.73
CA ARG A 30 30.41 14.08 -14.42
C ARG A 30 29.05 13.39 -14.29
N PRO A 31 28.96 12.09 -13.98
CA PRO A 31 27.67 11.47 -13.72
C PRO A 31 27.03 12.25 -12.58
N ALA A 32 25.79 12.71 -12.79
CA ALA A 32 25.02 13.39 -11.77
C ALA A 32 24.98 12.48 -10.54
N GLN A 33 25.71 12.87 -9.49
CA GLN A 33 25.58 12.23 -8.18
C GLN A 33 24.18 12.57 -7.68
N THR A 34 23.20 11.71 -7.94
CA THR A 34 21.96 11.69 -7.18
C THR A 34 22.35 11.37 -5.74
N THR A 35 22.36 12.40 -4.89
CA THR A 35 22.61 12.26 -3.45
C THR A 35 21.59 11.26 -2.89
N PRO A 36 22.00 10.08 -2.39
CA PRO A 36 21.07 9.03 -1.94
C PRO A 36 20.08 9.53 -0.86
N GLY A 37 20.45 10.58 -0.12
CA GLY A 37 19.60 11.20 0.90
C GLY A 37 18.35 11.92 0.37
N CYS A 38 18.40 12.55 -0.81
CA CYS A 38 17.23 13.29 -1.32
C CYS A 38 16.10 12.35 -1.77
N THR A 39 16.45 11.24 -2.44
CA THR A 39 15.46 10.25 -2.88
C THR A 39 14.82 9.53 -1.70
N ALA A 40 15.61 9.18 -0.67
CA ALA A 40 15.09 8.54 0.55
C ALA A 40 14.12 9.45 1.32
N LEU A 41 14.45 10.75 1.46
CA LEU A 41 13.56 11.72 2.12
C LEU A 41 12.26 11.92 1.35
N LEU A 42 12.32 11.98 0.01
CA LEU A 42 11.12 12.12 -0.83
C LEU A 42 10.20 10.89 -0.70
N LEU A 43 10.79 9.69 -0.70
CA LEU A 43 10.04 8.44 -0.56
C LEU A 43 9.37 8.34 0.81
N ALA A 44 10.11 8.63 1.88
CA ALA A 44 9.55 8.65 3.24
C ALA A 44 8.41 9.67 3.39
N HIS A 45 8.53 10.83 2.74
CA HIS A 45 7.45 11.83 2.72
C HIS A 45 6.22 11.35 1.95
N ALA A 46 6.41 10.67 0.81
CA ALA A 46 5.32 10.09 0.03
C ALA A 46 4.58 9.02 0.83
N ASP A 47 5.31 8.14 1.54
CA ASP A 47 4.72 7.11 2.39
C ASP A 47 3.96 7.70 3.57
N THR A 48 4.50 8.74 4.20
CA THR A 48 3.81 9.46 5.29
C THR A 48 2.52 10.11 4.80
N THR A 49 2.56 10.70 3.61
CA THR A 49 1.39 11.34 2.98
C THR A 49 0.32 10.32 2.63
N LEU A 50 0.71 9.20 2.02
CA LEU A 50 -0.20 8.10 1.68
C LEU A 50 -0.81 7.49 2.95
N ALA A 51 0.01 7.25 3.98
CA ALA A 51 -0.43 6.74 5.27
C ALA A 51 -1.49 7.64 5.93
N ALA A 52 -1.34 8.97 5.82
CA ALA A 52 -2.32 9.93 6.32
C ALA A 52 -3.61 9.92 5.48
N GLN A 53 -3.50 9.85 4.15
CA GLN A 53 -4.67 9.76 3.25
C GLN A 53 -5.48 8.50 3.50
N VAL A 54 -4.82 7.34 3.60
CA VAL A 54 -5.46 6.06 3.91
C VAL A 54 -6.21 6.16 5.24
N ARG A 55 -5.55 6.64 6.29
CA ARG A 55 -6.17 6.76 7.62
C ARG A 55 -7.35 7.72 7.64
N ALA A 56 -7.26 8.85 6.94
CA ALA A 56 -8.39 9.76 6.79
C ALA A 56 -9.56 9.09 6.08
N ALA A 57 -9.31 8.38 4.98
CA ALA A 57 -10.34 7.66 4.22
C ALA A 57 -10.98 6.51 5.00
N LEU A 58 -10.23 5.87 5.90
CA LEU A 58 -10.77 4.85 6.80
C LEU A 58 -11.51 5.43 8.02
N GLY A 59 -11.52 6.75 8.21
CA GLY A 59 -12.16 7.40 9.36
C GLY A 59 -11.32 7.43 10.64
N MET A 60 -10.01 7.25 10.53
CA MET A 60 -9.04 7.20 11.65
C MET A 60 -7.96 8.29 11.54
N PRO A 61 -8.32 9.58 11.37
CA PRO A 61 -7.34 10.63 11.13
C PRO A 61 -6.35 10.76 12.30
N GLY A 62 -5.07 11.00 11.98
CA GLY A 62 -4.03 11.23 12.98
C GLY A 62 -3.42 9.98 13.62
N ARG A 63 -3.98 8.78 13.37
CA ARG A 63 -3.32 7.52 13.75
C ARG A 63 -1.96 7.42 13.04
N ARG A 64 -0.94 6.87 13.69
CA ARG A 64 0.40 6.67 13.09
C ARG A 64 0.54 5.24 12.58
N VAL A 65 1.51 5.00 11.70
CA VAL A 65 1.92 3.65 11.29
C VAL A 65 2.63 2.98 12.45
N ASN A 66 2.13 1.82 12.84
CA ASN A 66 2.81 0.93 13.79
C ASN A 66 3.62 -0.14 13.05
N GLU A 67 4.81 0.24 12.59
CA GLU A 67 5.70 -0.66 11.84
C GLU A 67 6.10 -1.90 12.64
N ALA A 68 6.14 -1.80 13.98
CA ALA A 68 6.46 -2.92 14.87
C ALA A 68 5.40 -4.04 14.81
N GLU A 69 4.18 -3.71 14.41
CA GLU A 69 3.07 -4.67 14.20
C GLU A 69 2.89 -5.05 12.73
N GLY A 70 3.82 -4.63 11.85
CA GLY A 70 3.75 -4.88 10.42
C GLY A 70 2.78 -3.97 9.67
N GLU A 71 2.35 -2.85 10.25
CA GLU A 71 1.61 -1.84 9.51
C GLU A 71 2.48 -1.18 8.43
N THR A 72 1.83 -0.75 7.35
CA THR A 72 2.44 0.06 6.30
C THR A 72 1.51 1.23 5.95
N ALA A 73 1.85 2.00 4.91
CA ALA A 73 0.93 3.02 4.41
C ALA A 73 -0.41 2.44 3.93
N ARG A 74 -0.44 1.19 3.45
CA ARG A 74 -1.64 0.53 2.89
C ARG A 74 -2.13 -0.68 3.69
N ARG A 75 -1.41 -1.09 4.72
CA ARG A 75 -1.79 -2.16 5.64
C ARG A 75 -1.97 -1.58 7.03
N VAL A 76 -3.19 -1.60 7.54
CA VAL A 76 -3.57 -0.91 8.78
C VAL A 76 -4.11 -1.94 9.76
N GLY A 77 -3.50 -2.03 10.94
CA GLY A 77 -4.06 -2.79 12.06
C GLY A 77 -5.18 -2.00 12.72
N VAL A 78 -6.19 -2.70 13.25
CA VAL A 78 -7.20 -2.11 14.14
C VAL A 78 -7.26 -2.91 15.43
N TRP A 79 -7.66 -2.26 16.52
CA TRP A 79 -7.54 -2.81 17.87
C TRP A 79 -8.53 -3.93 18.15
N SER A 80 -9.65 -3.96 17.43
CA SER A 80 -10.71 -4.92 17.67
C SER A 80 -11.48 -5.26 16.40
N GLN A 81 -12.21 -6.36 16.48
CA GLN A 81 -13.19 -6.76 15.47
C GLN A 81 -14.30 -5.72 15.31
N HIS A 82 -14.64 -5.00 16.38
CA HIS A 82 -15.65 -3.93 16.32
C HIS A 82 -15.17 -2.79 15.43
N GLU A 83 -13.94 -2.31 15.64
CA GLU A 83 -13.33 -1.29 14.77
C GLU A 83 -13.22 -1.78 13.32
N LEU A 84 -12.85 -3.05 13.12
CA LEU A 84 -12.80 -3.63 11.77
C LEU A 84 -14.18 -3.61 11.10
N ASN A 85 -15.24 -3.94 11.86
CA ASN A 85 -16.61 -3.92 11.35
C ASN A 85 -17.07 -2.49 11.03
N GLU A 86 -16.79 -1.50 11.87
CA GLU A 86 -17.09 -0.09 11.58
C GLU A 86 -16.40 0.40 10.30
N VAL A 87 -15.14 -0.01 10.08
CA VAL A 87 -14.43 0.29 8.85
C VAL A 87 -15.10 -0.41 7.67
N TYR A 88 -15.42 -1.71 7.78
CA TYR A 88 -16.09 -2.46 6.74
C TYR A 88 -17.46 -1.87 6.36
N GLU A 89 -18.28 -1.46 7.33
CA GLU A 89 -19.57 -0.81 7.06
C GLU A 89 -19.41 0.51 6.32
N ARG A 90 -18.29 1.22 6.57
CA ARG A 90 -17.99 2.50 5.95
C ARG A 90 -17.46 2.37 4.52
N VAL A 91 -16.50 1.47 4.28
CA VAL A 91 -15.76 1.40 3.01
C VAL A 91 -16.05 0.14 2.18
N GLY A 92 -16.79 -0.81 2.75
CA GLY A 92 -17.01 -2.13 2.15
C GLY A 92 -15.71 -2.92 2.00
N GLY A 93 -15.74 -3.90 1.09
CA GLY A 93 -14.56 -4.66 0.71
C GLY A 93 -14.78 -6.16 0.70
N VAL A 94 -13.69 -6.89 0.51
CA VAL A 94 -13.66 -8.36 0.57
C VAL A 94 -13.09 -8.77 1.92
N VAL A 95 -13.75 -9.70 2.59
CA VAL A 95 -13.31 -10.23 3.88
C VAL A 95 -12.62 -11.57 3.65
N THR A 96 -11.45 -11.75 4.25
CA THR A 96 -10.73 -13.02 4.23
C THR A 96 -10.15 -13.32 5.61
N THR A 97 -9.85 -14.59 5.86
CA THR A 97 -9.12 -15.01 7.05
C THR A 97 -7.91 -15.85 6.68
N ARG A 98 -6.90 -15.81 7.54
CA ARG A 98 -5.76 -16.71 7.46
C ARG A 98 -5.18 -16.99 8.83
N THR A 99 -4.61 -18.17 9.00
CA THR A 99 -3.83 -18.50 10.19
C THR A 99 -2.46 -17.85 10.12
N VAL A 100 -2.06 -17.15 11.19
CA VAL A 100 -0.76 -16.48 11.32
C VAL A 100 -0.11 -16.85 12.66
N GLN A 101 1.21 -16.71 12.73
CA GLN A 101 1.95 -16.79 13.99
C GLN A 101 2.24 -15.38 14.49
N ARG A 102 1.92 -15.11 15.74
CA ARG A 102 2.16 -13.82 16.40
C ARG A 102 3.13 -14.02 17.55
N THR A 103 4.09 -13.12 17.69
CA THR A 103 5.04 -13.14 18.80
C THR A 103 4.70 -12.01 19.76
N TYR A 104 4.40 -12.38 21.00
CA TYR A 104 4.17 -11.45 22.11
C TYR A 104 5.20 -11.69 23.20
N SER A 105 5.21 -10.86 24.25
CA SER A 105 6.12 -10.99 25.39
C SER A 105 6.06 -12.35 26.08
N GLY A 106 4.94 -13.08 25.95
CA GLY A 106 4.73 -14.43 26.52
C GLY A 106 5.08 -15.60 25.60
N GLY A 107 5.51 -15.35 24.35
CA GLY A 107 5.84 -16.40 23.37
C GLY A 107 5.13 -16.22 22.03
N THR A 108 5.25 -17.24 21.18
CA THR A 108 4.57 -17.30 19.88
C THR A 108 3.25 -18.04 20.01
N VAL A 109 2.17 -17.44 19.51
CA VAL A 109 0.84 -18.02 19.48
C VAL A 109 0.30 -18.05 18.05
N THR A 110 -0.54 -19.04 17.79
CA THR A 110 -1.29 -19.11 16.53
C THR A 110 -2.51 -18.21 16.66
N ALA A 111 -2.69 -17.28 15.71
CA ALA A 111 -3.86 -16.41 15.64
C ALA A 111 -4.56 -16.58 14.28
N ALA A 112 -5.86 -16.28 14.24
CA ALA A 112 -6.60 -16.17 12.99
C ALA A 112 -6.71 -14.69 12.63
N GLU A 113 -5.94 -14.22 11.66
CA GLU A 113 -6.00 -12.84 11.18
C GLU A 113 -7.20 -12.68 10.24
N ILE A 114 -8.01 -11.67 10.50
CA ILE A 114 -9.11 -11.22 9.66
C ILE A 114 -8.62 -10.03 8.86
N THR A 115 -8.83 -10.06 7.54
CA THR A 115 -8.45 -8.97 6.63
C THR A 115 -9.66 -8.49 5.86
N VAL A 116 -9.91 -7.18 5.90
CA VAL A 116 -10.78 -6.47 4.97
C VAL A 116 -9.91 -5.83 3.88
N THR A 117 -10.09 -6.25 2.64
CA THR A 117 -9.45 -5.65 1.47
C THR A 117 -10.43 -4.71 0.80
N ALA A 118 -10.13 -3.41 0.84
CA ALA A 118 -10.98 -2.36 0.29
C ALA A 118 -10.26 -1.56 -0.81
N THR A 119 -11.01 -1.09 -1.80
CA THR A 119 -10.49 -0.15 -2.80
C THR A 119 -10.95 1.26 -2.45
N LEU A 120 -10.01 2.11 -2.05
CA LEU A 120 -10.30 3.49 -1.68
C LEU A 120 -10.17 4.42 -2.90
N PRO A 121 -11.16 5.30 -3.16
CA PRO A 121 -11.13 6.24 -4.28
C PRO A 121 -9.87 7.11 -4.27
N GLY A 122 -9.14 7.15 -5.38
CA GLY A 122 -7.92 7.95 -5.54
C GLY A 122 -6.67 7.47 -4.79
N ILE A 123 -6.77 6.39 -4.02
CA ILE A 123 -5.69 5.85 -3.18
C ILE A 123 -5.27 4.44 -3.63
N GLY A 124 -6.25 3.62 -4.00
CA GLY A 124 -6.06 2.23 -4.42
C GLY A 124 -6.44 1.21 -3.35
N VAL A 125 -5.88 0.00 -3.46
CA VAL A 125 -6.20 -1.13 -2.58
C VAL A 125 -5.50 -0.97 -1.23
N VAL A 126 -6.24 -1.23 -0.15
CA VAL A 126 -5.74 -1.24 1.22
C VAL A 126 -6.21 -2.50 1.95
N GLU A 127 -5.41 -2.93 2.92
CA GLU A 127 -5.71 -4.04 3.81
C GLU A 127 -5.91 -3.49 5.22
N ILE A 128 -7.04 -3.84 5.84
CA ILE A 128 -7.33 -3.52 7.23
C ILE A 128 -7.41 -4.84 7.99
N VAL A 129 -6.63 -4.97 9.05
CA VAL A 129 -6.41 -6.27 9.70
C VAL A 129 -6.63 -6.19 11.20
N THR A 130 -7.15 -7.29 11.75
CA THR A 130 -7.21 -7.54 13.19
C THR A 130 -7.15 -9.04 13.41
N ASP A 131 -6.82 -9.46 14.62
CA ASP A 131 -6.86 -10.89 14.96
C ASP A 131 -8.24 -11.25 15.53
N TRP A 132 -8.72 -12.44 15.18
CA TRP A 132 -9.91 -13.03 15.77
C TRP A 132 -9.61 -13.38 17.23
N ASP A 133 -10.57 -13.03 18.08
CA ASP A 133 -10.62 -13.26 19.50
C ASP A 133 -12.06 -13.62 19.88
N GLU A 134 -12.26 -14.85 20.35
CA GLU A 134 -13.57 -15.40 20.72
C GLU A 134 -14.17 -14.73 21.97
N GLU A 135 -13.34 -14.17 22.86
CA GLU A 135 -13.81 -13.59 24.12
C GLU A 135 -14.52 -12.23 23.92
N SER A 136 -14.21 -11.53 22.83
CA SER A 136 -14.69 -10.17 22.55
C SER A 136 -16.14 -10.08 22.03
N GLY A 137 -16.92 -11.17 22.07
CA GLY A 137 -18.31 -11.17 21.57
C GLY A 137 -18.42 -11.04 20.04
N GLY A 138 -17.38 -11.44 19.32
CA GLY A 138 -17.20 -11.21 17.89
C GLY A 138 -18.30 -11.75 16.96
N HIS A 139 -19.12 -12.69 17.41
CA HIS A 139 -20.11 -13.37 16.56
C HIS A 139 -21.25 -12.46 16.03
N ASP A 140 -21.48 -11.31 16.67
CA ASP A 140 -22.59 -10.43 16.30
C ASP A 140 -22.29 -9.49 15.12
N LEU A 141 -21.02 -9.37 14.73
CA LEU A 141 -20.59 -8.39 13.73
C LEU A 141 -20.74 -8.92 12.28
N PRO A 142 -21.27 -8.14 11.33
CA PRO A 142 -21.41 -8.53 9.92
C PRO A 142 -20.17 -9.17 9.27
N VAL A 143 -18.98 -8.61 9.52
CA VAL A 143 -17.70 -9.15 9.02
C VAL A 143 -17.43 -10.58 9.52
N MET A 144 -17.98 -10.94 10.68
CA MET A 144 -17.76 -12.21 11.38
C MET A 144 -18.80 -13.27 11.03
N ARG A 145 -20.03 -12.85 10.72
CA ARG A 145 -21.08 -13.76 10.22
C ARG A 145 -20.71 -14.39 8.89
N ASN A 146 -19.98 -13.66 8.04
CA ASN A 146 -19.46 -14.19 6.78
C ASN A 146 -18.38 -15.27 6.97
N LEU A 147 -17.81 -15.38 8.18
CA LEU A 147 -16.74 -16.33 8.51
C LEU A 147 -17.25 -17.56 9.27
N ALA A 148 -18.43 -17.47 9.87
CA ALA A 148 -19.05 -18.55 10.66
C ALA A 148 -19.97 -19.48 9.86
N ALA A 149 -20.13 -19.24 8.55
CA ALA A 149 -20.96 -20.03 7.62
C ALA A 149 -20.12 -20.99 6.78
#